data_AF-A0A968ZMN8-F1
#
_entry.id   AF-A0A968ZMN8-F1
#
_cell.length_a   1.000
_cell.length_b   1.000
_cell.length_c   1.000
_cell.angle_alpha   90.00
_cell.angle_beta   90.00
_cell.angle_gamma   90.00
#
_symmetry.space_group_name_H-M   'P 1'
#
loop_
_entity.id
_entity.type
_entity.pdbx_description
1 polymer ?
#
loop_
_entity_poly.entity_id
_entity_poly.type
_entity_poly.pdbx_seq_one_letter_code
_entity_poly.pdbx_strand_id
1 'polypeptide(L)' 'MALGKARALRVEFLEAVWYESKRAGLEPALVLGLIQVESGFRKYAISSAGARGYMQVMPFWARTIGTG' A
#
# COMPACT_ATOMS: atom_id res chain seq x y z
N MET A 1 3.61 -26.45 1.80
CA MET A 1 2.83 -25.70 0.78
C MET A 1 2.51 -24.24 1.16
N ALA A 2 2.26 -23.90 2.43
CA ALA A 2 1.92 -22.52 2.85
C ALA A 2 3.08 -21.51 2.83
N LEU A 3 4.31 -21.94 3.13
CA LEU A 3 5.48 -21.04 3.20
C LEU A 3 5.83 -20.40 1.83
N GLY A 4 5.67 -21.14 0.74
CA GLY A 4 5.89 -20.63 -0.62
C GLY A 4 4.93 -19.52 -1.02
N LYS A 5 3.65 -19.61 -0.63
CA LYS A 5 2.63 -18.59 -0.90
C LYS A 5 2.93 -17.27 -0.20
N ALA A 6 3.38 -17.33 1.05
CA ALA A 6 3.73 -16.13 1.82
C ALA A 6 4.97 -15.41 1.27
N ARG A 7 5.88 -16.12 0.61
CA ARG A 7 7.01 -15.52 -0.10
C ARG A 7 6.56 -14.86 -1.41
N ALA A 8 5.76 -15.57 -2.21
CA ALA A 8 5.21 -15.03 -3.46
C ALA A 8 4.44 -13.73 -3.22
N LEU A 9 3.54 -13.71 -2.24
CA LEU A 9 2.75 -12.51 -1.89
C LEU A 9 3.63 -11.31 -1.50
N ARG A 10 4.74 -11.53 -0.80
CA ARG A 10 5.68 -10.46 -0.43
C ARG A 10 6.40 -9.91 -1.67
N VAL A 11 6.80 -10.78 -2.59
CA VAL A 11 7.45 -10.36 -3.84
C VAL A 11 6.48 -9.58 -4.69
N GLU A 12 5.26 -10.08 -4.92
CA GLU A 12 4.19 -9.39 -5.65
C GLU A 12 3.89 -8.02 -5.05
N PHE A 13 3.84 -7.92 -3.71
CA PHE A 13 3.66 -6.64 -3.03
C PHE A 13 4.81 -5.66 -3.30
N LEU A 14 6.06 -6.10 -3.20
CA LEU A 14 7.23 -5.25 -3.44
C LEU A 14 7.33 -4.84 -4.91
N GLU A 15 7.01 -5.73 -5.84
CA GLU A 15 6.93 -5.43 -7.28
C GLU A 15 5.87 -4.38 -7.58
N ALA A 16 4.69 -4.50 -6.96
CA ALA A 16 3.63 -3.51 -7.08
C ALA A 16 4.06 -2.15 -6.52
N VAL A 17 4.63 -2.11 -5.30
CA VAL A 17 5.13 -0.85 -4.71
C VAL A 17 6.19 -0.22 -5.62
N TRP A 18 7.14 -1.00 -6.11
CA TRP A 18 8.19 -0.49 -7.01
C TRP A 18 7.59 0.09 -8.29
N TYR A 19 6.72 -0.66 -8.98
CA TYR A 19 6.10 -0.24 -10.23
C TYR A 19 5.25 1.02 -10.06
N GLU A 20 4.36 1.03 -9.08
CA GLU A 20 3.45 2.15 -8.80
C GLU A 20 4.20 3.41 -8.38
N SER A 21 5.24 3.26 -7.55
CA SER A 21 6.09 4.39 -7.13
C SER A 21 6.79 5.00 -8.34
N LYS A 22 7.40 4.17 -9.19
CA LYS A 22 8.11 4.63 -10.39
C LYS A 22 7.17 5.29 -11.39
N ARG A 23 5.97 4.75 -11.61
CA ARG A 23 4.95 5.35 -12.48
C ARG A 23 4.52 6.73 -11.97
N ALA A 24 4.43 6.91 -10.65
CA ALA A 24 4.09 8.19 -10.02
C ALA A 24 5.28 9.16 -9.87
N GLY A 25 6.50 8.78 -10.29
CA GLY A 25 7.71 9.60 -10.12
C GLY A 25 8.21 9.68 -8.67
N LEU A 26 7.81 8.74 -7.81
CA LEU A 26 8.18 8.68 -6.40
C LEU A 26 9.34 7.70 -6.16
N GLU A 27 10.14 7.97 -5.14
CA GLU A 27 11.19 7.07 -4.69
C GLU A 27 10.58 5.87 -3.93
N PRO A 28 10.90 4.61 -4.27
CA PRO A 28 10.27 3.44 -3.63
C PRO A 28 10.48 3.36 -2.11
N ALA A 29 11.65 3.73 -1.58
CA ALA A 29 11.89 3.71 -0.14
C ALA A 29 11.04 4.73 0.62
N LEU A 30 10.76 5.90 0.03
CA LEU A 30 9.79 6.87 0.56
C LEU A 30 8.40 6.23 0.72
N VAL A 31 7.92 5.53 -0.32
CA VAL A 31 6.60 4.87 -0.29
C VAL A 31 6.57 3.72 0.73
N LEU A 32 7.64 2.93 0.82
CA LEU A 32 7.77 1.90 1.86
C LEU A 32 7.79 2.48 3.27
N GLY A 33 8.49 3.61 3.46
CA GLY A 33 8.52 4.35 4.73
C GLY A 33 7.14 4.85 5.14
N LEU A 34 6.38 5.41 4.18
CA LEU A 34 5.00 5.82 4.40
C LEU A 34 4.11 4.64 4.82
N ILE A 35 4.19 3.51 4.12
CA ILE A 35 3.42 2.30 4.47
C ILE A 35 3.75 1.80 5.88
N GLN A 36 5.02 1.85 6.26
CA GLN A 36 5.47 1.45 7.60
C GLN A 36 4.83 2.34 8.68
N VAL A 37 4.80 3.65 8.48
CA VAL A 37 4.21 4.61 9.43
C VAL A 37 2.69 4.48 9.50
N GLU A 38 2.02 4.35 8.36
CA GLU A 38 0.56 4.34 8.29
C GLU A 38 -0.07 3.03 8.80
N SER A 39 0.53 1.88 8.46
CA SER A 39 -0.09 0.58 8.76
C SER A 39 0.87 -0.48 9.28
N GLY A 40 2.18 -0.27 9.23
CA GLY A 40 3.17 -1.33 9.52
C GLY A 40 2.99 -2.55 8.61
N PHE A 41 2.76 -2.32 7.31
CA PHE A 41 2.51 -3.36 6.31
C PHE A 41 1.27 -4.25 6.57
N ARG A 42 0.24 -3.71 7.22
CA ARG A 42 -1.03 -4.43 7.44
C ARG A 42 -2.02 -4.14 6.30
N LYS A 43 -2.17 -5.10 5.38
CA LYS A 43 -3.06 -5.00 4.20
C LYS A 43 -4.50 -4.58 4.53
N TYR A 44 -5.02 -5.05 5.66
CA TYR A 44 -6.43 -4.88 6.04
C TYR A 44 -6.60 -3.94 7.26
N ALA A 45 -5.64 -3.04 7.51
CA ALA A 45 -5.76 -2.04 8.57
C ALA A 45 -6.97 -1.13 8.32
N ILE A 46 -7.73 -0.84 9.38
CA ILE A 46 -8.84 0.11 9.40
C ILE A 46 -8.69 0.97 10.66
N SER A 47 -8.55 2.28 10.48
CA SER A 47 -8.51 3.22 11.62
C SER A 47 -9.90 3.49 12.19
N SER A 48 -9.95 4.11 13.38
CA SER A 48 -11.20 4.63 13.97
C SER A 48 -11.90 5.66 13.08
N ALA A 49 -11.16 6.45 12.31
CA ALA A 49 -11.68 7.44 11.38
C ALA A 49 -12.12 6.84 10.03
N GLY A 50 -11.86 5.54 9.79
CA GLY A 50 -12.30 4.83 8.57
C GLY A 50 -11.28 4.81 7.42
N ALA A 51 -10.07 5.34 7.61
CA ALA A 51 -8.93 5.14 6.69
C ALA A 51 -8.56 3.66 6.58
N ARG A 52 -8.18 3.20 5.36
CA ARG A 52 -8.04 1.77 5.03
C ARG A 52 -6.72 1.42 4.35
N GLY A 53 -6.24 0.21 4.65
CA GLY A 53 -5.19 -0.47 3.91
C GLY A 53 -3.78 0.03 4.21
N TYR A 54 -2.82 -0.34 3.34
CA TYR A 54 -1.39 -0.11 3.58
C TYR A 54 -1.00 1.37 3.82
N MET A 55 -1.64 2.27 3.08
CA MET A 55 -1.36 3.71 3.10
C MET A 55 -2.48 4.51 3.79
N GLN A 56 -3.41 3.82 4.49
CA GLN A 56 -4.51 4.46 5.22
C GLN A 56 -5.30 5.47 4.37
N VAL A 57 -5.64 5.08 3.14
CA VAL A 57 -6.39 5.94 2.22
C VAL A 57 -7.83 6.07 2.73
N MET A 58 -8.31 7.30 2.85
CA MET A 58 -9.71 7.57 3.18
C MET A 58 -10.63 7.25 2.00
N PRO A 59 -11.78 6.58 2.23
CA PRO A 59 -12.71 6.20 1.16
C PRO A 59 -13.24 7.37 0.31
N PHE A 60 -13.31 8.59 0.87
CA PHE A 60 -13.78 9.74 0.10
C PHE A 60 -12.78 10.22 -0.95
N TRP A 61 -11.47 9.95 -0.80
CA TRP A 61 -10.45 10.38 -1.75
C TRP A 61 -10.71 9.84 -3.16
N ALA A 62 -11.30 8.65 -3.28
CA ALA A 62 -11.68 8.10 -4.58
C ALA A 62 -12.58 9.04 -5.39
N ARG A 63 -13.43 9.86 -4.74
CA ARG A 63 -14.29 10.85 -5.39
C ARG A 63 -13.62 12.21 -5.62
N THR A 64 -12.55 12.50 -4.88
CA THR A 64 -11.92 13.84 -4.86
C THR A 64 -10.67 13.90 -5.74
N ILE A 65 -9.89 12.82 -5.78
CA ILE A 65 -8.59 12.75 -6.46
C ILE A 65 -8.48 11.55 -7.40
N GLY A 66 -9.49 10.67 -7.44
CA GLY A 66 -9.52 9.56 -8.40
C GLY A 66 -9.73 10.09 -9.81
N THR A 67 -8.91 9.64 -10.76
CA THR A 67 -9.11 9.88 -12.19
C THR A 67 -10.05 8.83 -12.82
N GLY A 68 -11.07 8.42 -12.07
CA GLY A 68 -12.11 7.49 -12.54
C GLY A 68 -13.20 8.24 -13.27
#